data_AF-A0A520DS98-F1
#
_entry.id   AF-A0A520DS98-F1
#
_cell.length_a   1.000
_cell.length_b   1.000
_cell.length_c   1.000
_cell.angle_alpha   90.00
_cell.angle_beta   90.00
_cell.angle_gamma   90.00
#
_symmetry.space_group_name_H-M   'P 1'
#
loop_
_entity.id
_entity.type
_entity.pdbx_description
1 polymer ?
#
loop_
_entity_poly.entity_id
_entity_poly.type
_entity_poly.pdbx_seq_one_letter_code
_entity_poly.pdbx_strand_id
1 'polypeptide(L)'
;MLLISAGVLLQFLAKKFQIDFVIPDSTIELMGTFGLILIVLEASLDLKLEKEEIPTVKNAFYAALLILTITSISIALLIQWWLGTSFKNSLITAIPLAVTSSAIAIPSVSFLTKKIREFIIYEATFSDIIGILFFNYVIQDKLLNIVTVQNFILNVIIITLVSLAGSFILLYLINRIPGHVKFYLILGIL
;
A
#
# COMPACT_ATOMS: atom_id res chain seq x y z
N MET A 1 -17.49 -3.55 4.46
CA MET A 1 -18.74 -3.47 3.66
C MET A 1 -19.67 -2.34 4.09
N LEU A 2 -19.78 -2.00 5.38
CA LEU A 2 -20.64 -0.91 5.86
C LEU A 2 -20.37 0.44 5.16
N LEU A 3 -19.10 0.86 5.07
CA LEU A 3 -18.72 2.13 4.44
C LEU A 3 -19.09 2.21 2.95
N ILE A 4 -18.84 1.13 2.19
CA ILE A 4 -19.22 1.05 0.77
C ILE A 4 -20.74 1.15 0.65
N SER A 5 -21.50 0.41 1.47
CA SER A 5 -22.96 0.46 1.45
C SER A 5 -23.49 1.86 1.79
N ALA A 6 -22.93 2.53 2.80
CA ALA A 6 -23.32 3.88 3.18
C ALA A 6 -23.06 4.88 2.05
N GLY A 7 -21.90 4.79 1.38
CA GLY A 7 -21.58 5.63 0.22
C GLY A 7 -22.55 5.45 -0.94
N VAL A 8 -22.86 4.20 -1.31
CA VAL A 8 -23.83 3.89 -2.37
C VAL A 8 -25.24 4.38 -2.00
N LEU A 9 -25.65 4.20 -0.74
CA LEU A 9 -26.97 4.60 -0.25
C LEU A 9 -27.11 6.13 -0.21
N LEU A 10 -26.06 6.85 0.23
CA LEU A 10 -26.00 8.31 0.17
C LEU A 10 -26.09 8.82 -1.27
N GLN A 11 -25.35 8.22 -2.21
CA GLN A 11 -25.42 8.60 -3.62
C GLN A 11 -26.81 8.36 -4.21
N PHE A 12 -27.44 7.23 -3.86
CA PHE A 12 -28.80 6.90 -4.28
C PHE A 12 -29.83 7.89 -3.74
N LEU A 13 -29.75 8.24 -2.46
CA LEU A 13 -30.63 9.23 -1.83
C LEU A 13 -30.42 10.64 -2.39
N ALA A 14 -29.17 11.07 -2.59
CA ALA A 14 -28.85 12.37 -3.18
C ALA A 14 -29.48 12.54 -4.56
N LYS A 15 -29.37 11.51 -5.42
CA LYS A 15 -30.04 11.48 -6.73
C LYS A 15 -31.57 11.53 -6.61
N LYS A 16 -32.15 10.84 -5.63
CA LYS A 16 -33.61 10.84 -5.40
C LYS A 16 -34.14 12.21 -4.96
N PHE A 17 -33.37 12.95 -4.15
CA PHE A 17 -33.75 14.27 -3.64
C PHE A 17 -33.25 15.43 -4.52
N GLN A 18 -32.65 15.17 -5.69
CA GLN A 18 -32.07 16.17 -6.59
C GLN A 18 -31.05 17.09 -5.90
N ILE A 19 -30.30 16.54 -4.94
CA ILE A 19 -29.22 17.27 -4.28
C ILE A 19 -27.95 17.00 -5.10
N ASP A 20 -27.48 18.02 -5.82
CA ASP A 20 -26.24 17.96 -6.59
C ASP A 20 -25.03 18.07 -5.64
N PHE A 21 -24.54 16.92 -5.20
CA PHE A 21 -23.23 16.81 -4.57
C PHE A 21 -22.15 16.76 -5.64
N VAL A 22 -21.63 17.92 -6.03
CA VAL A 22 -20.42 18.00 -6.86
C VAL A 22 -19.22 18.02 -5.94
N ILE A 23 -18.60 16.86 -5.74
CA ILE A 23 -17.30 16.76 -5.07
C ILE A 23 -16.24 16.94 -6.15
N PRO A 24 -15.34 17.93 -6.04
CA PRO A 24 -14.26 18.09 -7.00
C PRO A 24 -13.36 16.85 -7.01
N ASP A 25 -12.97 16.38 -8.19
CA ASP A 25 -12.07 15.22 -8.35
C ASP A 25 -10.76 15.41 -7.57
N SER A 26 -10.24 16.64 -7.53
CA SER A 26 -9.05 17.00 -6.75
C SER A 26 -9.19 16.71 -5.26
N THR A 27 -10.39 16.81 -4.69
CA THR A 27 -10.63 16.50 -3.27
C THR A 27 -10.57 14.98 -3.03
N ILE A 28 -11.08 14.21 -3.98
CA ILE A 28 -11.06 12.74 -3.94
C ILE A 28 -9.61 12.24 -4.07
N GLU A 29 -8.84 12.80 -5.01
CA GLU A 29 -7.43 12.46 -5.20
C GLU A 29 -6.58 12.79 -3.96
N LEU A 30 -6.79 13.97 -3.35
CA LEU A 30 -6.11 14.35 -2.12
C LEU A 30 -6.47 13.42 -0.96
N MET A 31 -7.76 13.17 -0.73
CA MET A 31 -8.20 12.26 0.33
C MET A 31 -7.72 10.83 0.11
N GLY A 32 -7.70 10.35 -1.14
CA GLY A 32 -7.14 9.06 -1.50
C GLY A 32 -5.65 8.97 -1.19
N THR A 33 -4.89 10.01 -1.52
CA THR A 33 -3.44 10.09 -1.23
C THR A 33 -3.17 10.10 0.27
N PHE A 34 -3.86 10.95 1.05
CA PHE A 34 -3.72 10.98 2.50
C PHE A 34 -4.15 9.66 3.15
N GLY A 35 -5.28 9.09 2.71
CA GLY A 35 -5.76 7.80 3.19
C GLY A 35 -4.73 6.70 2.97
N LEU A 36 -4.14 6.64 1.76
CA LEU A 36 -3.09 5.66 1.44
C LEU A 36 -1.85 5.84 2.34
N ILE A 37 -1.39 7.08 2.53
CA ILE A 37 -0.24 7.37 3.42
C ILE A 37 -0.54 6.93 4.86
N LEU A 38 -1.73 7.24 5.39
CA LEU A 38 -2.12 6.88 6.74
C LEU A 38 -2.23 5.36 6.93
N ILE A 39 -2.81 4.64 5.97
CA ILE A 39 -2.92 3.18 6.02
C ILE A 39 -1.52 2.54 6.06
N VAL A 40 -0.61 2.99 5.19
CA VAL A 40 0.76 2.47 5.15
C VAL A 40 1.54 2.82 6.42
N LEU A 41 1.32 4.01 6.98
CA LEU A 41 1.93 4.45 8.23
C LEU A 41 1.47 3.56 9.40
N GLU A 42 0.16 3.34 9.55
CA GLU A 42 -0.43 2.46 10.58
C GLU A 42 0.14 1.04 10.49
N ALA A 43 0.14 0.46 9.28
CA ALA A 43 0.71 -0.87 9.04
C ALA A 43 2.22 -0.95 9.35
N SER A 44 2.95 0.15 9.18
CA SER A 44 4.39 0.22 9.49
C SER A 44 4.67 0.39 10.98
N LEU A 45 3.78 1.06 11.73
CA LEU A 45 3.90 1.23 13.18
C LEU A 45 3.63 -0.08 13.93
N ASP A 46 2.70 -0.90 13.43
CA ASP A 46 2.40 -2.22 13.99
C ASP A 46 3.50 -3.27 13.73
N LEU A 47 4.44 -2.96 12.83
CA LEU A 47 5.46 -3.88 12.35
C LEU A 47 6.66 -3.94 13.32
N LYS A 48 6.81 -5.06 14.04
CA LYS A 48 7.88 -5.26 15.03
C LYS A 48 9.07 -6.03 14.46
N LEU A 49 10.14 -5.32 14.13
CA LEU A 49 11.39 -5.92 13.64
C LEU A 49 12.25 -6.47 14.80
N GLU A 50 12.03 -7.74 15.16
CA GLU A 50 12.91 -8.50 16.05
C GLU A 50 14.04 -9.16 15.24
N LYS A 51 15.27 -9.19 15.78
CA LYS A 51 16.44 -9.80 15.09
C LYS A 51 16.24 -11.29 14.77
N GLU A 52 15.44 -11.96 15.59
CA GLU A 52 15.10 -13.39 15.46
C GLU A 52 14.16 -13.64 14.27
N GLU A 53 13.42 -12.62 13.83
CA GLU A 53 12.42 -12.71 12.75
C GLU A 53 12.95 -12.28 11.38
N ILE A 54 14.22 -11.85 11.27
CA ILE A 54 14.88 -11.52 9.98
C ILE A 54 14.67 -12.60 8.89
N PRO A 55 14.85 -13.91 9.16
CA PRO A 55 14.57 -14.93 8.14
C PRO A 55 13.09 -14.97 7.73
N THR A 56 12.17 -14.76 8.67
CA THR A 56 10.73 -14.67 8.41
C THR A 56 10.41 -13.47 7.51
N VAL A 57 10.98 -12.30 7.81
CA VAL A 57 10.84 -11.06 7.02
C VAL A 57 11.30 -11.26 5.57
N LYS A 58 12.49 -11.84 5.38
CA LYS A 58 13.03 -12.10 4.04
C LYS A 58 12.13 -13.03 3.24
N ASN A 59 11.68 -14.12 3.85
CA ASN A 59 10.81 -15.09 3.19
C ASN A 59 9.44 -14.47 2.85
N ALA A 60 8.88 -13.66 3.74
CA ALA A 60 7.63 -12.95 3.51
C ALA A 60 7.74 -11.92 2.37
N PHE A 61 8.87 -11.20 2.28
CA PHE A 61 9.13 -10.27 1.18
C PHE A 61 9.14 -10.97 -0.19
N TYR A 62 9.88 -12.09 -0.33
CA TYR A 62 9.89 -12.84 -1.58
C TYR A 62 8.54 -13.50 -1.88
N ALA A 63 7.84 -13.97 -0.86
CA ALA A 63 6.49 -14.50 -1.01
C ALA A 63 5.55 -13.42 -1.55
N ALA A 64 5.50 -12.24 -0.93
CA ALA A 64 4.69 -11.11 -1.38
C ALA A 64 5.00 -10.73 -2.83
N LEU A 65 6.28 -10.61 -3.19
CA LEU A 65 6.71 -10.29 -4.56
C LEU A 65 6.22 -11.33 -5.58
N LEU A 66 6.40 -12.62 -5.29
CA LEU A 66 6.02 -13.71 -6.19
C LEU A 66 4.51 -13.86 -6.28
N ILE A 67 3.81 -13.87 -5.14
CA ILE A 67 2.35 -14.00 -5.08
C ILE A 67 1.70 -12.84 -5.84
N LEU A 68 2.10 -11.59 -5.56
CA LEU A 68 1.57 -10.41 -6.25
C LEU A 68 1.82 -10.47 -7.75
N THR A 69 3.03 -10.84 -8.18
CA THR A 69 3.37 -10.92 -9.61
C THR A 69 2.56 -12.01 -10.31
N ILE A 70 2.49 -13.21 -9.73
CA ILE A 70 1.78 -14.35 -10.33
C ILE A 70 0.28 -14.06 -10.38
N THR A 71 -0.31 -13.55 -9.29
CA THR A 71 -1.74 -13.27 -9.20
C THR A 71 -2.15 -12.12 -10.12
N SER A 72 -1.39 -11.02 -10.15
CA SER A 72 -1.67 -9.89 -11.05
C SER A 72 -1.59 -10.29 -12.53
N ILE A 73 -0.59 -11.07 -12.94
CA ILE A 73 -0.49 -11.59 -14.32
C ILE A 73 -1.65 -12.55 -14.61
N SER A 74 -1.98 -13.45 -13.68
CA SER A 74 -3.07 -14.42 -13.87
C SER A 74 -4.42 -13.72 -14.06
N ILE A 75 -4.72 -12.74 -13.20
CA ILE A 75 -5.95 -11.94 -13.30
C ILE A 75 -5.94 -11.10 -14.58
N ALA A 76 -4.81 -10.49 -14.95
CA ALA A 76 -4.70 -9.71 -16.18
C ALA A 76 -4.96 -10.56 -17.43
N LEU A 77 -4.47 -11.79 -17.48
CA LEU A 77 -4.73 -12.73 -18.58
C LEU A 77 -6.21 -13.13 -18.64
N LEU A 78 -6.85 -13.35 -17.49
CA LEU A 78 -8.29 -13.62 -17.43
C LEU A 78 -9.10 -12.43 -17.95
N ILE A 79 -8.78 -11.21 -17.52
CA ILE A 79 -9.44 -9.97 -17.98
C ILE A 79 -9.21 -9.78 -19.48
N GLN A 80 -7.99 -9.98 -19.97
CA GLN A 80 -7.66 -9.89 -21.39
C GLN A 80 -8.47 -10.88 -22.22
N TRP A 81 -8.59 -12.13 -21.77
CA TRP A 81 -9.37 -13.15 -22.46
C TRP A 81 -10.86 -12.82 -22.49
N TRP A 82 -11.40 -12.24 -21.43
CA TRP A 82 -12.83 -11.98 -21.29
C TRP A 82 -13.28 -10.65 -21.93
N LEU A 83 -12.48 -9.58 -21.81
CA LEU A 83 -12.81 -8.23 -22.32
C LEU A 83 -12.11 -7.89 -23.65
N GLY A 84 -11.09 -8.64 -24.07
CA GLY A 84 -10.33 -8.34 -25.29
C GLY A 84 -9.48 -7.08 -25.22
N THR A 85 -9.20 -6.57 -24.02
CA THR A 85 -8.41 -5.35 -23.79
C THR A 85 -6.90 -5.59 -23.95
N SER A 86 -6.12 -4.52 -24.12
CA SER A 86 -4.66 -4.61 -24.13
C SER A 86 -4.14 -5.17 -22.81
N PHE A 87 -3.04 -5.93 -22.86
CA PHE A 87 -2.42 -6.51 -21.66
C PHE A 87 -2.08 -5.43 -20.60
N LYS A 88 -1.65 -4.23 -21.04
CA LYS A 88 -1.42 -3.09 -20.17
C LYS A 88 -2.66 -2.72 -19.35
N ASN A 89 -3.80 -2.53 -20.01
CA ASN A 89 -5.02 -2.10 -19.34
C ASN A 89 -5.58 -3.21 -18.42
N SER A 90 -5.47 -4.46 -18.84
CA SER A 90 -5.80 -5.60 -18.00
C SER A 90 -4.89 -5.70 -16.77
N LEU A 91 -3.60 -5.37 -16.90
CA LEU A 91 -2.66 -5.38 -15.79
C LEU A 91 -2.90 -4.22 -14.80
N ILE A 92 -3.21 -3.02 -15.30
CA ILE A 92 -3.58 -1.86 -14.46
C ILE A 92 -4.78 -2.20 -13.58
N THR A 93 -5.77 -2.89 -14.13
CA THR A 93 -6.99 -3.29 -13.39
C THR A 93 -6.76 -4.52 -12.50
N ALA A 94 -5.86 -5.41 -12.87
CA ALA A 94 -5.53 -6.60 -12.09
C ALA A 94 -4.71 -6.31 -10.82
N ILE A 95 -3.80 -5.33 -10.86
CA ILE A 95 -2.88 -5.07 -9.72
C ILE A 95 -3.65 -4.72 -8.43
N PRO A 96 -4.60 -3.75 -8.41
CA PRO A 96 -5.36 -3.45 -7.19
C PRO A 96 -6.17 -4.63 -6.65
N LEU A 97 -6.53 -5.59 -7.51
CA LEU A 97 -7.24 -6.82 -7.12
C LEU A 97 -6.30 -7.90 -6.59
N ALA A 98 -5.02 -7.87 -6.98
CA ALA A 98 -4.01 -8.85 -6.61
C ALA A 98 -3.32 -8.53 -5.28
N VAL A 99 -3.32 -7.26 -4.85
CA VAL A 99 -2.72 -6.84 -3.58
C VAL A 99 -3.46 -7.47 -2.40
N THR A 100 -2.70 -8.10 -1.50
CA THR A 100 -3.23 -8.73 -0.29
C THR A 100 -3.53 -7.67 0.76
N SER A 101 -4.82 -7.41 1.02
CA SER A 101 -5.24 -6.36 1.95
C SER A 101 -4.84 -6.67 3.39
N SER A 102 -3.90 -5.88 3.93
CA SER A 102 -3.48 -5.89 5.33
C SER A 102 -4.65 -5.75 6.31
N ALA A 103 -5.63 -4.89 6.01
CA ALA A 103 -6.83 -4.67 6.84
C ALA A 103 -7.72 -5.92 6.98
N ILE A 104 -7.62 -6.90 6.08
CA ILE A 104 -8.39 -8.16 6.13
C ILE A 104 -7.51 -9.30 6.66
N ALA A 105 -6.25 -9.36 6.22
CA ALA A 105 -5.32 -10.43 6.58
C ALA A 105 -4.95 -10.40 8.08
N ILE A 106 -4.61 -9.23 8.62
CA ILE A 106 -4.11 -9.06 10.00
C ILE A 106 -5.13 -9.48 11.08
N PRO A 107 -6.42 -9.05 11.05
CA PRO A 107 -7.38 -9.48 12.06
C PRO A 107 -7.73 -10.98 11.94
N SER A 108 -7.62 -11.55 10.74
CA SER A 108 -7.96 -12.95 10.45
C SER A 108 -6.95 -13.96 11.03
N VAL A 109 -5.73 -13.52 11.33
CA VAL A 109 -4.64 -14.37 11.84
C VAL A 109 -4.45 -14.28 13.36
N SER A 110 -5.41 -13.65 14.05
CA SER A 110 -5.35 -13.44 15.50
C SER A 110 -5.34 -14.76 16.30
N PHE A 111 -5.80 -15.87 15.75
CA PHE A 111 -5.80 -17.19 16.43
C PHE A 111 -4.64 -18.11 16.03
N LEU A 112 -3.71 -17.65 15.18
CA LEU A 112 -2.59 -18.46 14.68
C LEU A 112 -1.33 -18.33 15.54
N THR A 113 -0.43 -19.31 15.41
CA THR A 113 0.90 -19.32 16.04
C THR A 113 1.70 -18.06 15.68
N LYS A 114 2.46 -17.50 16.65
CA LYS A 114 3.27 -16.25 16.51
C LYS A 114 3.98 -16.16 15.16
N LYS A 115 4.73 -17.21 14.78
CA LYS A 115 5.50 -17.27 13.53
C LYS A 115 4.65 -17.14 12.26
N ILE A 116 3.46 -17.76 12.22
CA ILE A 116 2.57 -17.70 11.05
C ILE A 116 1.91 -16.33 10.98
N ARG A 117 1.48 -15.80 12.14
CA ARG A 117 0.92 -14.45 12.24
C ARG A 117 1.92 -13.41 11.72
N GLU A 118 3.16 -13.46 12.17
CA GLU A 118 4.21 -12.53 11.74
C GLU A 118 4.49 -12.65 10.24
N PHE A 119 4.60 -13.87 9.72
CA PHE A 119 4.76 -14.07 8.27
C PHE A 119 3.64 -13.41 7.47
N ILE A 120 2.38 -13.57 7.87
CA ILE A 120 1.23 -12.99 7.15
C ILE A 120 1.19 -11.47 7.29
N ILE A 121 1.52 -10.92 8.47
CA ILE A 121 1.63 -9.47 8.65
C ILE A 121 2.70 -8.90 7.72
N TYR A 122 3.90 -9.50 7.70
CA TYR A 122 4.98 -9.06 6.81
C TYR A 122 4.61 -9.19 5.33
N GLU A 123 4.00 -10.31 4.93
CA GLU A 123 3.59 -10.54 3.54
C GLU A 123 2.58 -9.50 3.08
N ALA A 124 1.54 -9.23 3.87
CA ALA A 124 0.53 -8.25 3.53
C ALA A 124 1.09 -6.82 3.46
N THR A 125 1.90 -6.40 4.45
CA THR A 125 2.49 -5.05 4.44
C THR A 125 3.45 -4.86 3.27
N PHE A 126 4.28 -5.86 2.94
CA PHE A 126 5.14 -5.77 1.76
C PHE A 126 4.34 -5.77 0.45
N SER A 127 3.28 -6.57 0.38
CA SER A 127 2.39 -6.64 -0.79
C SER A 127 1.69 -5.30 -1.05
N ASP A 128 1.23 -4.61 0.00
CA ASP A 128 0.66 -3.26 -0.12
C ASP A 128 1.67 -2.27 -0.73
N ILE A 129 2.90 -2.21 -0.20
CA ILE A 129 3.95 -1.30 -0.69
C ILE A 129 4.37 -1.64 -2.12
N ILE A 130 4.68 -2.92 -2.39
CA ILE A 130 5.11 -3.38 -3.72
C ILE A 130 3.97 -3.21 -4.72
N GLY A 131 2.72 -3.43 -4.32
CA GLY A 131 1.53 -3.22 -5.13
C GLY A 131 1.41 -1.80 -5.65
N ILE A 132 1.56 -0.81 -4.77
CA ILE A 132 1.53 0.61 -5.14
C ILE A 132 2.68 0.96 -6.09
N LEU A 133 3.90 0.47 -5.81
CA LEU A 133 5.06 0.69 -6.68
C LEU A 133 4.87 0.07 -8.07
N PHE A 134 4.38 -1.17 -8.10
CA PHE A 134 4.14 -1.90 -9.34
C PHE A 134 3.01 -1.27 -10.16
N PHE A 135 1.92 -0.85 -9.51
CA PHE A 135 0.83 -0.12 -10.16
C PHE A 135 1.33 1.18 -10.80
N ASN A 136 2.09 2.00 -10.06
CA ASN A 136 2.67 3.24 -10.57
C ASN A 136 3.64 3.00 -11.75
N TYR A 137 4.41 1.91 -11.70
CA TYR A 137 5.26 1.52 -12.82
C TYR A 137 4.43 1.16 -14.06
N VAL A 138 3.36 0.40 -13.92
CA VAL A 138 2.55 -0.09 -15.04
C VAL A 138 1.72 1.01 -15.72
N ILE A 139 1.34 2.06 -14.98
CA ILE A 139 0.63 3.22 -15.55
C ILE A 139 1.52 4.00 -16.54
N GLN A 140 2.83 4.05 -16.34
CA GLN A 140 3.73 4.80 -17.22
C GLN A 140 3.58 4.39 -18.69
N ASP A 141 3.65 5.37 -19.60
CA ASP A 141 3.25 5.19 -21.00
C ASP A 141 3.95 4.02 -21.70
N LYS A 142 5.25 3.85 -21.47
CA LYS A 142 6.07 2.82 -22.11
C LYS A 142 6.43 1.70 -21.15
N LEU A 143 5.52 0.72 -21.04
CA LEU A 143 5.78 -0.54 -20.37
C LEU A 143 6.98 -1.26 -20.99
N LEU A 144 7.84 -1.84 -20.15
CA LEU A 144 8.99 -2.66 -20.54
C LEU A 144 10.06 -1.95 -21.39
N ASN A 145 10.04 -0.63 -21.48
CA ASN A 145 11.15 0.12 -22.04
C ASN A 145 12.30 0.14 -21.02
N ILE A 146 13.53 -0.12 -21.49
CA ILE A 146 14.74 -0.12 -20.64
C ILE A 146 14.90 1.18 -19.86
N VAL A 147 14.54 2.32 -20.46
CA VAL A 147 14.60 3.65 -19.84
C VAL A 147 13.56 3.75 -18.71
N THR A 148 12.36 3.22 -18.90
CA THR A 148 11.30 3.22 -17.88
C THR A 148 11.69 2.34 -16.69
N VAL A 149 12.26 1.15 -16.94
CA VAL A 149 12.76 0.26 -15.88
C VAL A 149 13.91 0.91 -15.11
N GLN A 150 14.86 1.51 -15.81
CA GLN A 150 15.98 2.22 -15.19
C GLN A 150 15.49 3.38 -14.32
N ASN A 151 14.56 4.19 -14.83
CA ASN A 151 13.97 5.30 -14.06
C ASN A 151 13.22 4.81 -12.83
N PHE A 152 12.48 3.70 -12.93
CA PHE A 152 11.81 3.09 -11.79
C PHE A 152 12.80 2.65 -10.70
N ILE A 153 13.86 1.93 -11.07
CA ILE A 153 14.88 1.47 -10.12
C ILE A 153 15.58 2.68 -9.47
N LEU A 154 15.95 3.69 -10.26
CA LEU A 154 16.56 4.92 -9.73
C LEU A 154 15.62 5.66 -8.78
N ASN A 155 14.34 5.77 -9.11
CA ASN A 155 13.35 6.41 -8.24
C ASN A 155 13.22 5.65 -6.91
N VAL A 156 13.16 4.32 -6.93
CA VAL A 156 13.11 3.51 -5.71
C VAL A 156 14.36 3.74 -4.84
N ILE A 157 15.55 3.79 -5.44
CA ILE A 157 16.80 4.07 -4.74
C ILE A 157 16.77 5.48 -4.12
N ILE A 158 16.38 6.50 -4.89
CA ILE A 158 16.31 7.89 -4.43
C ILE A 158 15.32 8.01 -3.26
N ILE A 159 14.11 7.46 -3.40
CA ILE A 159 13.09 7.47 -2.34
C ILE A 159 13.62 6.79 -1.08
N THR A 160 14.29 5.65 -1.23
CA THR A 160 14.91 4.93 -0.10
C THR A 160 15.96 5.78 0.60
N LEU A 161 16.87 6.41 -0.15
CA LEU A 161 17.91 7.29 0.40
C LEU A 161 17.31 8.52 1.13
N VAL A 162 16.30 9.14 0.53
CA VAL A 162 15.59 10.28 1.14
C VAL A 162 14.88 9.84 2.43
N SER A 163 14.21 8.68 2.42
CA SER A 163 13.53 8.14 3.61
C SER A 163 14.51 7.81 4.75
N LEU A 164 15.68 7.28 4.43
CA LEU A 164 16.75 7.02 5.40
C LEU A 164 17.28 8.33 5.99
N ALA A 165 17.58 9.33 5.14
CA ALA A 165 18.02 10.63 5.59
C ALA A 165 16.99 11.31 6.51
N GLY A 166 15.70 11.27 6.12
CA GLY A 166 14.60 11.78 6.94
C GLY A 166 14.49 11.05 8.28
N SER A 167 14.62 9.73 8.29
CA SER A 167 14.61 8.92 9.51
C SER A 167 15.77 9.27 10.45
N PHE A 168 16.98 9.46 9.93
CA PHE A 168 18.13 9.90 10.73
C PHE A 168 17.94 11.31 11.30
N ILE A 169 17.39 12.24 10.52
CA ILE A 169 17.05 13.59 10.98
C ILE A 169 16.04 13.52 12.13
N LEU A 170 15.00 12.69 11.99
CA LEU A 170 13.99 12.50 13.02
C LEU A 170 14.58 11.93 14.32
N LEU A 171 15.44 10.90 14.21
CA LEU A 171 16.15 10.33 15.36
C LEU A 171 17.06 11.37 16.03
N TYR A 172 17.76 12.18 15.25
CA TYR A 172 18.60 13.26 15.78
C TYR A 172 17.78 14.29 16.55
N LEU A 173 16.64 14.72 16.01
CA LEU A 173 15.72 15.67 16.66
C LEU A 173 15.18 15.10 17.98
N ILE A 174 14.72 13.83 17.98
CA ILE A 174 14.23 13.14 19.20
C ILE A 174 15.31 13.12 20.29
N ASN A 175 16.57 12.92 19.91
CA ASN A 175 17.67 12.89 20.89
C ASN A 175 17.92 14.29 21.49
N ARG A 176 17.77 15.36 20.71
CA ARG A 176 18.09 16.74 21.10
C ARG A 176 16.99 17.48 21.88
N ILE A 177 15.72 17.08 21.76
CA ILE A 177 14.58 17.78 22.39
C ILE A 177 14.54 17.54 23.92
N PRO A 178 14.26 18.54 24.78
CA PRO A 178 14.10 18.32 26.23
C PRO A 178 12.80 17.56 26.59
N GLY A 179 12.84 16.80 27.69
CA GLY A 179 11.88 15.72 28.02
C GLY A 179 10.38 16.05 28.01
N HIS A 180 9.96 17.30 28.25
CA HIS A 180 8.54 17.66 28.24
C HIS A 180 7.91 17.67 26.84
N VAL A 181 8.70 17.91 25.78
CA VAL A 181 8.19 17.95 24.38
C VAL A 181 8.41 16.61 23.66
N LYS A 182 9.30 15.75 24.20
CA LYS A 182 9.47 14.37 23.70
C LYS A 182 8.17 13.58 23.78
N PHE A 183 7.37 13.78 24.83
CA PHE A 183 6.12 13.06 25.04
C PHE A 183 5.09 13.36 23.94
N TYR A 184 4.95 14.62 23.52
CA TYR A 184 4.06 15.00 22.42
C TYR A 184 4.50 14.43 21.08
N LEU A 185 5.82 14.39 20.83
CA LEU A 185 6.36 13.84 19.59
C LEU A 185 6.17 12.31 19.53
N ILE A 186 6.35 11.62 20.65
CA ILE A 186 6.10 10.17 20.76
C ILE A 186 4.60 9.85 20.63
N LEU A 187 3.73 10.66 21.24
CA LEU A 187 2.28 10.49 21.17
C LEU A 187 1.68 10.82 19.79
N GLY A 188 2.37 11.61 18.96
CA GLY A 188 1.96 11.86 17.57
C GLY A 188 2.38 10.75 16.60
N ILE A 189 3.33 9.89 17.01
CA ILE A 189 3.85 8.77 16.21
C ILE A 189 3.13 7.46 16.58
N LEU A 190 2.67 7.32 17.82
CA LEU A 190 1.90 6.17 18.32
C LEU A 190 0.41 6.40 18.17
#